data_AF-A0A8B6FM51-F1
#
_entry.id   AF-A0A8B6FM51-F1
#
_cell.length_a   1.000
_cell.length_b   1.000
_cell.length_c   1.000
_cell.angle_alpha   90.00
_cell.angle_beta   90.00
_cell.angle_gamma   90.00
#
_symmetry.space_group_name_H-M   'P 1'
#
loop_
_entity.id
_entity.type
_entity.pdbx_description
1 polymer ?
#
loop_
_entity_poly.entity_id
_entity_poly.type
_entity_poly.pdbx_seq_one_letter_code
_entity_poly.pdbx_strand_id
1 'polypeptide(L)'
;MSVLHTIECLAMKESGVVAIGECGLDFSNHVQSFEVERQKQAFGAQMRLAAGKNVPIVIHCRDAEEITFEMIHQYLDTQHKIHLHCYTGSASVMHRFISSFKNLKIGLTNIITKHAVSSDVIDTLRNVPLDRLLLETDSPHFVPGNNYGGRLSTMFYHPSH
;
A
#
# COMPACT_ATOMS: atom_id res chain seq x y z
N MET A 1 11.60 -25.10 9.22
CA MET A 1 10.39 -24.63 8.52
C MET A 1 10.64 -23.19 8.08
N SER A 2 10.52 -22.84 6.80
CA SER A 2 10.81 -21.47 6.34
C SER A 2 9.64 -20.53 6.68
N VAL A 3 9.93 -19.24 6.89
CA VAL A 3 8.90 -18.21 7.14
C VAL A 3 7.85 -18.19 6.02
N LEU A 4 8.27 -18.33 4.77
CA LEU A 4 7.37 -18.38 3.62
C LEU A 4 6.40 -19.57 3.68
N HIS A 5 6.87 -20.73 4.13
CA HIS A 5 6.01 -21.90 4.31
C HIS A 5 4.98 -21.68 5.43
N THR A 6 5.35 -20.98 6.50
CA THR A 6 4.39 -20.58 7.55
C THR A 6 3.34 -19.62 6.99
N ILE A 7 3.74 -18.61 6.21
CA ILE A 7 2.80 -17.66 5.57
C ILE A 7 1.83 -18.42 4.66
N GLU A 8 2.33 -19.34 3.83
CA GLU A 8 1.48 -20.18 2.99
C GLU A 8 0.52 -21.03 3.82
N CYS A 9 1.00 -21.68 4.90
CA CYS A 9 0.14 -22.48 5.76
C CYS A 9 -1.00 -21.67 6.38
N LEU A 10 -0.70 -20.46 6.88
CA LEU A 10 -1.71 -19.57 7.45
C LEU A 10 -2.72 -19.12 6.39
N ALA A 11 -2.24 -18.69 5.22
CA ALA A 11 -3.09 -18.25 4.12
C ALA A 11 -4.04 -19.35 3.60
N MET A 12 -3.66 -20.62 3.73
CA MET A 12 -4.47 -21.75 3.25
C MET A 12 -5.40 -22.35 4.31
N LYS A 13 -5.09 -22.19 5.61
CA LYS A 13 -5.81 -22.89 6.70
C LYS A 13 -6.78 -22.00 7.46
N GLU A 14 -6.50 -20.71 7.54
CA GLU A 14 -7.29 -19.77 8.34
C GLU A 14 -8.34 -19.09 7.48
N SER A 15 -9.62 -19.38 7.76
CA SER A 15 -10.77 -18.83 7.01
C SER A 15 -10.87 -17.29 7.03
N GLY A 16 -10.16 -16.61 7.92
CA GLY A 16 -10.12 -15.15 8.02
C GLY A 16 -9.03 -14.46 7.19
N VAL A 17 -8.12 -15.21 6.56
CA VAL A 17 -7.01 -14.61 5.78
C VAL A 17 -7.48 -14.32 4.35
N VAL A 18 -7.58 -13.03 4.01
CA VAL A 18 -8.13 -12.57 2.71
C VAL A 18 -7.09 -11.97 1.78
N ALA A 19 -5.85 -11.77 2.24
CA ALA A 19 -4.75 -11.18 1.46
C ALA A 19 -3.39 -11.60 2.03
N ILE A 20 -2.33 -11.43 1.23
CA ILE A 20 -0.94 -11.55 1.68
C ILE A 20 -0.36 -10.15 1.89
N GLY A 21 0.23 -9.92 3.05
CA GLY A 21 0.87 -8.66 3.41
C GLY A 21 0.83 -8.41 4.92
N GLU A 22 1.33 -7.28 5.41
CA GLU A 22 2.00 -6.23 4.65
C GLU A 22 3.40 -6.68 4.17
N CYS A 23 3.75 -6.37 2.92
CA CYS A 23 5.06 -6.68 2.34
C CYS A 23 5.49 -5.56 1.40
N GLY A 24 6.78 -5.48 1.04
CA GLY A 24 7.25 -4.46 0.11
C GLY A 24 8.63 -3.94 0.46
N LEU A 25 8.87 -2.66 0.17
CA LEU A 25 10.17 -2.02 0.26
C LEU A 25 10.08 -0.73 1.10
N ASP A 26 10.98 -0.57 2.06
CA ASP A 26 11.12 0.65 2.86
C ASP A 26 12.59 1.06 2.93
N PHE A 27 12.90 2.18 2.27
CA PHE A 27 14.27 2.71 2.17
C PHE A 27 14.51 3.98 3.00
N SER A 28 13.57 4.36 3.88
CA SER A 28 13.58 5.65 4.58
C SER A 28 14.69 5.88 5.60
N ASN A 29 15.37 4.83 6.06
CA ASN A 29 16.34 4.90 7.16
C ASN A 29 17.80 4.64 6.74
N HIS A 30 18.20 5.02 5.52
CA HIS A 30 19.57 4.77 5.03
C HIS A 30 19.98 3.29 5.11
N VAL A 31 19.09 2.41 4.64
CA VAL A 31 19.31 0.95 4.59
C VAL A 31 20.60 0.61 3.85
N GLN A 32 21.33 -0.37 4.39
CA GLN A 32 22.52 -0.88 3.74
C GLN A 32 22.13 -1.73 2.51
N SER A 33 23.02 -1.83 1.52
CA SER A 33 22.74 -2.56 0.28
C SER A 33 22.32 -4.02 0.49
N PHE A 34 22.84 -4.67 1.55
CA PHE A 34 22.44 -6.04 1.87
C PHE A 34 21.00 -6.15 2.40
N GLU A 35 20.49 -5.10 3.03
CA GLU A 35 19.11 -5.04 3.56
C GLU A 35 18.13 -4.85 2.41
N VAL A 36 18.46 -3.98 1.45
CA VAL A 36 17.70 -3.79 0.21
C VAL A 36 17.49 -5.12 -0.49
N GLU A 37 18.54 -5.92 -0.65
CA GLU A 37 18.41 -7.17 -1.41
C GLU A 37 17.66 -8.26 -0.67
N ARG A 38 17.73 -8.27 0.67
CA ARG A 38 16.86 -9.12 1.50
C ARG A 38 15.40 -8.69 1.40
N GLN A 39 15.11 -7.38 1.39
CA GLN A 39 13.74 -6.87 1.20
C GLN A 39 13.19 -7.31 -0.16
N LYS A 40 13.95 -7.14 -1.24
CA LYS A 40 13.52 -7.59 -2.59
C LYS A 40 13.29 -9.10 -2.65
N GLN A 41 14.17 -9.91 -2.06
CA GLN A 41 13.99 -11.36 -2.03
C GLN A 41 12.71 -11.76 -1.29
N ALA A 42 12.47 -11.18 -0.12
CA ALA A 42 11.27 -11.44 0.67
C ALA A 42 9.99 -10.95 -0.03
N PHE A 43 10.05 -9.77 -0.66
CA PHE A 43 8.93 -9.20 -1.40
C PHE A 43 8.58 -10.03 -2.64
N GLY A 44 9.58 -10.41 -3.44
CA GLY A 44 9.40 -11.29 -4.61
C GLY A 44 8.88 -12.68 -4.25
N ALA A 45 9.26 -13.22 -3.08
CA ALA A 45 8.71 -14.48 -2.58
C ALA A 45 7.21 -14.36 -2.22
N GLN A 46 6.81 -13.28 -1.57
CA GLN A 46 5.41 -13.03 -1.19
C GLN A 46 4.52 -12.72 -2.41
N MET A 47 5.03 -11.98 -3.40
CA MET A 47 4.30 -11.77 -4.65
C MET A 47 4.08 -13.07 -5.43
N ARG A 48 5.10 -13.94 -5.51
CA ARG A 48 4.93 -15.27 -6.13
C ARG A 48 3.89 -16.11 -5.41
N LEU A 49 3.84 -16.03 -4.08
CA LEU A 49 2.82 -16.72 -3.29
C LEU A 49 1.42 -16.14 -3.55
N ALA A 50 1.27 -14.81 -3.55
CA ALA A 50 0.00 -14.14 -3.85
C ALA A 50 -0.51 -14.47 -5.25
N ALA A 51 0.36 -14.41 -6.26
CA ALA A 51 0.05 -14.80 -7.64
C ALA A 51 -0.35 -16.29 -7.71
N GLY A 52 0.45 -17.19 -7.13
CA GLY A 52 0.19 -18.63 -7.16
C GLY A 52 -1.10 -19.07 -6.47
N LYS A 53 -1.59 -18.28 -5.50
CA LYS A 53 -2.88 -18.52 -4.82
C LYS A 53 -4.01 -17.63 -5.32
N ASN A 54 -3.73 -16.71 -6.24
CA ASN A 54 -4.67 -15.71 -6.75
C ASN A 54 -5.39 -14.93 -5.63
N VAL A 55 -4.65 -14.57 -4.57
CA VAL A 55 -5.17 -13.75 -3.47
C VAL A 55 -4.63 -12.32 -3.59
N PRO A 56 -5.39 -11.30 -3.14
CA PRO A 56 -4.90 -9.92 -3.09
C PRO A 56 -3.58 -9.78 -2.32
N ILE A 57 -2.81 -8.76 -2.67
CA ILE A 57 -1.58 -8.39 -1.98
C ILE A 57 -1.65 -6.96 -1.43
N VAL A 58 -1.21 -6.78 -0.18
CA VAL A 58 -1.07 -5.47 0.47
C VAL A 58 0.40 -5.10 0.50
N ILE A 59 0.72 -3.98 -0.14
CA ILE A 59 2.08 -3.55 -0.42
C ILE A 59 2.39 -2.24 0.28
N HIS A 60 3.44 -2.23 1.08
CA HIS A 60 4.07 -1.03 1.61
C HIS A 60 5.21 -0.57 0.73
N CYS A 61 5.29 0.74 0.53
CA CYS A 61 6.33 1.34 -0.30
C CYS A 61 6.72 2.69 0.27
N ARG A 62 7.99 2.85 0.65
CA ARG A 62 8.54 4.13 1.11
C ARG A 62 9.93 4.34 0.53
N ASP A 63 10.12 5.48 -0.14
CA ASP A 63 11.37 5.87 -0.83
C ASP A 63 11.89 4.79 -1.80
N ALA A 64 10.97 4.03 -2.40
CA ALA A 64 11.26 2.82 -3.18
C ALA A 64 10.27 2.60 -4.34
N GLU A 65 9.57 3.65 -4.80
CA GLU A 65 8.40 3.54 -5.67
C GLU A 65 8.74 2.97 -7.04
N GLU A 66 9.87 3.37 -7.62
CA GLU A 66 10.33 2.88 -8.92
C GLU A 66 10.66 1.38 -8.89
N ILE A 67 11.45 0.96 -7.89
CA ILE A 67 11.81 -0.46 -7.73
C ILE A 67 10.57 -1.29 -7.40
N THR A 68 9.67 -0.77 -6.56
CA THR A 68 8.39 -1.42 -6.27
C THR A 68 7.56 -1.60 -7.54
N PHE A 69 7.50 -0.59 -8.41
CA PHE A 69 6.80 -0.68 -9.70
C PHE A 69 7.38 -1.78 -10.60
N GLU A 70 8.70 -1.79 -10.78
CA GLU A 70 9.40 -2.79 -11.60
C GLU A 70 9.17 -4.21 -11.09
N MET A 71 9.28 -4.40 -9.78
CA MET A 71 9.08 -5.69 -9.13
C MET A 71 7.62 -6.16 -9.26
N ILE A 72 6.63 -5.30 -9.01
CA ILE A 72 5.22 -5.65 -9.21
C ILE A 72 4.99 -6.08 -10.67
N HIS A 73 5.55 -5.35 -11.63
CA HIS A 73 5.43 -5.70 -13.05
C HIS A 73 6.11 -7.02 -13.41
N GLN A 74 7.19 -7.38 -12.74
CA GLN A 74 7.89 -8.65 -12.94
C GLN A 74 7.11 -9.85 -12.39
N TYR A 75 6.43 -9.69 -11.26
CA TYR A 75 5.89 -10.82 -10.49
C TYR A 75 4.37 -10.98 -10.55
N LEU A 76 3.62 -9.92 -10.88
CA LEU A 76 2.16 -9.90 -10.84
C LEU A 76 1.56 -9.56 -12.20
N ASP A 77 0.44 -10.22 -12.52
CA ASP A 77 -0.35 -9.89 -13.70
C ASP A 77 -1.01 -8.51 -13.57
N THR A 78 -1.27 -7.85 -14.71
CA THR A 78 -1.94 -6.54 -14.76
C THR A 78 -3.36 -6.54 -14.17
N GLN A 79 -3.96 -7.73 -13.99
CA GLN A 79 -5.27 -7.93 -13.38
C GLN A 79 -5.19 -8.35 -11.91
N HIS A 80 -4.00 -8.53 -11.33
CA HIS A 80 -3.87 -8.92 -9.93
C HIS A 80 -4.41 -7.82 -9.01
N LYS A 81 -5.05 -8.22 -7.90
CA LYS A 81 -5.62 -7.28 -6.92
C LYS A 81 -4.50 -6.79 -6.00
N ILE A 82 -4.18 -5.51 -6.10
CA ILE A 82 -3.07 -4.91 -5.37
C ILE A 82 -3.61 -3.77 -4.52
N HIS A 83 -3.20 -3.67 -3.26
CA HIS A 83 -3.43 -2.50 -2.42
C HIS A 83 -2.09 -1.86 -2.08
N LEU A 84 -1.81 -0.67 -2.62
CA LEU A 84 -0.68 0.15 -2.19
C LEU A 84 -1.08 0.87 -0.90
N HIS A 85 -0.69 0.32 0.23
CA HIS A 85 -0.97 0.83 1.56
C HIS A 85 -0.25 2.17 1.80
N CYS A 86 -0.94 3.08 2.48
CA CYS A 86 -0.50 4.37 2.98
C CYS A 86 0.34 5.15 1.94
N TYR A 87 -0.22 5.35 0.75
CA TYR A 87 0.55 5.90 -0.35
C TYR A 87 0.86 7.38 -0.15
N THR A 88 2.16 7.70 -0.11
CA THR A 88 2.68 9.08 -0.01
C THR A 88 3.70 9.41 -1.10
N GLY A 89 3.72 8.63 -2.18
CA GLY A 89 4.64 8.82 -3.30
C GLY A 89 4.18 9.90 -4.28
N SER A 90 4.94 10.08 -5.36
CA SER A 90 4.69 11.11 -6.36
C SER A 90 3.55 10.78 -7.34
N ALA A 91 2.88 11.81 -7.86
CA ALA A 91 1.80 11.68 -8.85
C ALA A 91 2.24 10.93 -10.11
N SER A 92 3.46 11.15 -10.59
CA SER A 92 3.97 10.49 -11.81
C SER A 92 4.04 8.97 -11.65
N VAL A 93 4.51 8.48 -10.50
CA VAL A 93 4.62 7.05 -10.24
C VAL A 93 3.23 6.46 -9.93
N MET A 94 2.39 7.17 -9.19
CA MET A 94 0.99 6.79 -8.96
C MET A 94 0.24 6.58 -10.28
N HIS A 95 0.36 7.50 -11.24
CA HIS A 95 -0.29 7.37 -12.54
C HIS A 95 0.20 6.15 -13.32
N ARG A 96 1.49 5.82 -13.24
CA ARG A 96 2.03 4.58 -13.84
C ARG A 96 1.39 3.35 -13.20
N PHE A 97 1.31 3.29 -11.87
CA PHE A 97 0.66 2.18 -11.16
C PHE A 97 -0.79 1.99 -11.60
N ILE A 98 -1.59 3.06 -11.58
CA ILE A 98 -3.03 2.99 -11.90
C ILE A 98 -3.27 2.61 -13.37
N SER A 99 -2.40 3.07 -14.28
CA SER A 99 -2.48 2.79 -15.71
C SER A 99 -2.05 1.36 -16.05
N SER A 100 -1.04 0.82 -15.36
CA SER A 100 -0.51 -0.52 -15.62
C SER A 100 -1.32 -1.64 -14.95
N PHE A 101 -1.95 -1.38 -13.80
CA PHE A 101 -2.67 -2.39 -13.02
C PHE A 101 -4.12 -1.99 -12.83
N LYS A 102 -5.05 -2.69 -13.48
CA LYS A 102 -6.48 -2.31 -13.49
C LYS A 102 -7.14 -2.43 -12.12
N ASN A 103 -6.71 -3.41 -11.33
CA ASN A 103 -7.30 -3.73 -10.03
C ASN A 103 -6.50 -3.18 -8.84
N LEU A 104 -5.49 -2.33 -9.09
CA LEU A 104 -4.69 -1.71 -8.03
C LEU A 104 -5.48 -0.63 -7.29
N LYS A 105 -5.41 -0.59 -5.97
CA LYS A 105 -6.05 0.42 -5.14
C LYS A 105 -4.99 1.19 -4.36
N ILE A 106 -5.23 2.48 -4.14
CA ILE A 106 -4.37 3.38 -3.39
C ILE A 106 -4.97 3.58 -1.99
N GLY A 107 -4.20 3.26 -0.96
CA GLY A 107 -4.55 3.45 0.43
C GLY A 107 -4.32 4.88 0.89
N LEU A 108 -5.34 5.45 1.52
CA LEU A 108 -5.35 6.79 2.10
C LEU A 108 -5.55 6.70 3.61
N THR A 109 -4.52 7.11 4.34
CA THR A 109 -4.58 7.24 5.80
C THR A 109 -4.79 8.70 6.23
N ASN A 110 -4.99 8.88 7.53
CA ASN A 110 -5.01 10.20 8.17
C ASN A 110 -3.67 10.94 8.13
N ILE A 111 -2.62 10.37 7.53
CA ILE A 111 -1.34 11.07 7.37
C ILE A 111 -1.54 12.43 6.69
N ILE A 112 -2.48 12.54 5.75
CA ILE A 112 -2.85 13.78 5.05
C ILE A 112 -3.26 14.93 5.98
N THR A 113 -3.64 14.65 7.22
CA THR A 113 -4.05 15.66 8.22
C THR A 113 -2.87 16.25 8.99
N LYS A 114 -1.67 15.65 8.87
CA LYS A 114 -0.47 16.12 9.56
C LYS A 114 0.12 17.32 8.83
N HIS A 115 0.47 18.36 9.58
CA HIS A 115 1.11 19.58 9.07
C HIS A 115 2.41 19.35 8.28
N ALA A 116 3.07 18.21 8.49
CA ALA A 116 4.32 17.85 7.83
C ALA A 116 4.15 17.18 6.46
N VAL A 117 2.93 16.84 6.03
CA VAL A 117 2.70 16.27 4.70
C VAL A 117 2.79 17.37 3.65
N SER A 118 3.55 17.12 2.59
CA SER A 118 3.72 18.09 1.50
C SER A 118 2.41 18.28 0.72
N SER A 119 2.24 19.48 0.16
CA SER A 119 1.15 19.77 -0.79
C SER A 119 1.13 18.78 -1.95
N ASP A 120 2.31 18.33 -2.39
CA ASP A 120 2.48 17.42 -3.53
C ASP A 120 1.84 16.05 -3.28
N VAL A 121 1.89 15.54 -2.04
CA VAL A 121 1.22 14.29 -1.66
C VAL A 121 -0.30 14.49 -1.69
N ILE A 122 -0.79 15.62 -1.18
CA ILE A 122 -2.23 15.95 -1.21
C ILE A 122 -2.71 16.05 -2.66
N ASP A 123 -1.96 16.74 -3.52
CA ASP A 123 -2.30 16.89 -4.94
C ASP A 123 -2.22 15.57 -5.70
N THR A 124 -1.25 14.71 -5.36
CA THR A 124 -1.19 13.34 -5.89
C THR A 124 -2.47 12.57 -5.58
N LEU A 125 -2.90 12.58 -4.33
CA LEU A 125 -4.08 11.84 -3.88
C LEU A 125 -5.39 12.39 -4.45
N ARG A 126 -5.47 13.70 -4.72
CA ARG A 126 -6.62 14.32 -5.42
C ARG A 126 -6.81 13.80 -6.85
N ASN A 127 -5.74 13.33 -7.48
CA ASN A 127 -5.77 12.80 -8.85
C ASN A 127 -6.06 11.29 -8.91
N VAL A 128 -6.23 10.62 -7.76
CA VAL A 128 -6.61 9.20 -7.72
C VAL A 128 -8.12 9.09 -8.02
N PRO A 129 -8.53 8.29 -9.02
CA PRO A 129 -9.95 8.04 -9.26
C PRO A 129 -10.63 7.46 -8.02
N LEU A 130 -11.85 7.92 -7.70
CA LEU A 130 -12.55 7.51 -6.47
C LEU A 130 -12.77 6.00 -6.37
N ASP A 131 -13.01 5.33 -7.49
CA ASP A 131 -13.15 3.88 -7.55
C ASP A 131 -11.82 3.14 -7.28
N ARG A 132 -10.68 3.84 -7.29
CA ARG A 132 -9.33 3.32 -7.05
C ARG A 132 -8.78 3.70 -5.67
N LEU A 133 -9.52 4.46 -4.86
CA LEU A 133 -9.11 4.91 -3.53
C LEU A 133 -9.68 4.00 -2.43
N LEU A 134 -8.88 3.67 -1.40
CA LEU A 134 -9.30 2.96 -0.19
C LEU A 134 -8.95 3.80 1.04
N LEU A 135 -9.86 3.82 2.01
CA LEU A 135 -9.64 4.49 3.30
C LEU A 135 -9.10 3.51 4.32
N GLU A 136 -8.14 3.97 5.11
CA GLU A 136 -7.48 3.17 6.13
C GLU A 136 -7.07 4.05 7.32
N THR A 137 -6.96 3.43 8.49
CA THR A 137 -6.54 4.16 9.71
C THR A 137 -5.05 4.01 9.96
N ASP A 138 -4.48 2.85 9.61
CA ASP A 138 -3.17 2.39 10.03
C ASP A 138 -2.95 2.50 11.56
N SER A 139 -4.01 2.25 12.33
CA SER A 139 -3.96 2.29 13.79
C SER A 139 -2.91 1.31 14.32
N PRO A 140 -2.08 1.72 15.31
CA PRO A 140 -2.21 2.91 16.15
C PRO A 140 -1.52 4.18 15.60
N HIS A 141 -1.00 4.12 14.37
CA HIS A 141 -0.37 5.26 13.70
C HIS A 141 -1.40 6.23 13.12
N PHE A 142 -0.90 7.37 12.63
CA PHE A 142 -1.69 8.46 12.04
C PHE A 142 -2.98 8.81 12.78
N VAL A 143 -2.91 8.96 14.10
CA VAL A 143 -4.02 9.55 14.88
C VAL A 143 -4.41 10.88 14.21
N PRO A 144 -5.70 11.09 13.86
CA PRO A 144 -6.14 12.32 13.24
C PRO A 144 -5.64 13.53 14.02
N GLY A 145 -4.97 14.46 13.33
CA GLY A 145 -4.54 15.70 13.97
C GLY A 145 -5.76 16.43 14.55
N ASN A 146 -5.65 16.85 15.81
CA ASN A 146 -6.68 17.63 16.51
C ASN A 146 -6.66 19.09 16.00
N ASN A 147 -6.83 19.29 14.68
CA ASN A 147 -6.82 20.61 14.04
C ASN A 147 -8.18 21.32 14.14
N TYR A 148 -9.18 20.68 14.76
CA TYR A 148 -10.47 21.27 15.10
C TYR A 148 -10.64 21.16 16.61
N GLY A 149 -10.66 22.29 17.33
CA GLY A 149 -10.67 22.36 18.80
C GLY A 149 -11.94 21.84 19.49
N GLY A 150 -12.41 20.63 19.16
CA GLY A 150 -13.57 20.00 19.75
C GLY A 150 -13.66 18.51 19.36
N ARG A 151 -14.26 17.70 20.24
CA ARG A 151 -14.61 16.29 19.97
C ARG A 151 -15.32 16.20 18.62
N LEU A 152 -14.71 15.51 17.66
CA LEU A 152 -15.35 15.19 16.39
C LEU A 152 -16.44 14.13 16.62
N SER A 153 -17.70 14.55 16.63
CA SER A 153 -18.78 13.70 16.12
C SER A 153 -18.63 13.68 14.60
N THR A 154 -18.11 12.59 14.05
CA THR A 154 -17.94 12.41 12.60
C THR A 154 -19.30 12.47 11.90
N MET A 155 -19.51 13.52 11.08
CA MET A 155 -20.58 13.56 10.10
C MET A 155 -19.93 13.37 8.72
N PHE A 156 -20.19 12.23 8.10
CA PHE A 156 -19.77 11.95 6.72
C PHE A 156 -20.70 12.71 5.78
N TYR A 157 -20.15 13.57 4.92
CA TYR A 157 -20.87 14.18 3.81
C TYR A 157 -20.45 13.48 2.52
N HIS A 158 -21.36 12.73 1.91
CA HIS A 158 -21.25 12.30 0.53
C HIS A 158 -22.02 13.30 -0.33
N PRO A 159 -21.36 14.13 -1.17
CA PRO A 159 -22.06 14.95 -2.13
C PRO A 159 -22.58 14.03 -3.24
N SER A 160 -23.84 13.65 -3.16
CA SER A 160 -24.57 13.06 -4.28
C SER A 160 -24.84 14.16 -5.31
N HIS A 161 -24.16 14.08 -6.45
CA HIS A 161 -24.59 14.68 -7.71
C HIS A 161 -24.70 13.55 -8.74
#